data_AF-A0A7C1RNT5-F1
#
_entry.id   AF-A0A7C1RNT5-F1
#
_cell.length_a   1.000
_cell.length_b   1.000
_cell.length_c   1.000
_cell.angle_alpha   90.00
_cell.angle_beta   90.00
_cell.angle_gamma   90.00
#
_symmetry.space_group_name_H-M   'P 1'
#
loop_
_entity.id
_entity.type
_entity.pdbx_description
1 polymer ?
#
loop_
_entity_poly.entity_id
_entity_poly.type
_entity_poly.pdbx_seq_one_letter_code
_entity_poly.pdbx_strand_id
1 'polypeptide(L)'
;KPLGFRKLRFELRQKGVDGKIIDSVFSEVSKNYSEYDVILNLVRSKFKKIISAKFDCKEKQRIEGFLLRRGFSPDVVTDVIDSL
;
A
#
# COMPACT_ATOMS: atom_id res chain seq x y z
N LYS A 1 -0.41 -8.03 9.09
CA LYS A 1 -1.02 -7.61 7.79
C LYS A 1 -0.34 -6.30 7.40
N PRO A 2 0.29 -6.16 6.21
CA PRO A 2 0.92 -4.90 5.83
C PRO A 2 -0.14 -3.80 5.64
N LEU A 3 0.21 -2.60 6.10
CA LEU A 3 -0.59 -1.37 6.04
C LEU A 3 0.29 -0.30 5.41
N GLY A 4 -0.31 0.58 4.62
CA GLY A 4 0.40 1.70 4.03
C GLY A 4 0.56 2.86 5.00
N PHE A 5 1.47 3.78 4.66
CA PHE A 5 1.86 4.86 5.57
C PHE A 5 0.69 5.75 5.99
N ARG A 6 -0.30 5.99 5.11
CA ARG A 6 -1.46 6.84 5.47
C ARG A 6 -2.27 6.25 6.61
N LYS A 7 -2.48 4.93 6.60
CA LYS A 7 -3.23 4.24 7.65
C LYS A 7 -2.44 4.19 8.96
N LEU A 8 -1.14 3.92 8.87
CA LEU A 8 -0.26 3.91 10.03
C LEU A 8 -0.18 5.29 10.69
N ARG A 9 -0.07 6.38 9.91
CA ARG A 9 -0.15 7.75 10.43
C ARG A 9 -1.45 8.02 11.16
N PHE A 10 -2.58 7.60 10.58
CA PHE A 10 -3.89 7.75 11.22
C PHE A 10 -3.97 6.98 12.55
N GLU A 11 -3.53 5.72 12.57
CA GLU A 11 -3.53 4.90 13.79
C GLU A 11 -2.62 5.48 14.89
N LEU A 12 -1.45 6.02 14.53
CA LEU A 12 -0.53 6.65 15.49
C LEU A 12 -1.11 7.96 16.04
N ARG A 13 -1.74 8.78 15.20
CA ARG A 13 -2.43 10.00 15.64
C ARG A 13 -3.57 9.68 16.60
N GLN A 14 -4.37 8.65 16.30
CA GLN A 14 -5.45 8.19 17.19
C GLN A 14 -4.94 7.70 18.56
N LYS A 15 -3.67 7.28 18.63
CA LYS A 15 -2.99 6.91 19.88
C LYS A 15 -2.35 8.09 20.62
N GLY A 16 -2.51 9.31 20.10
CA GLY A 16 -1.96 10.53 20.70
C GLY A 16 -0.47 10.74 20.42
N VAL A 17 0.11 10.06 19.42
CA VAL A 17 1.50 10.30 19.02
C VAL A 17 1.59 11.62 18.26
N ASP A 18 2.55 12.46 18.66
CA ASP A 18 2.77 13.77 18.06
C ASP A 18 3.06 13.67 16.56
N GLY A 19 2.47 14.59 15.78
CA GLY A 19 2.60 14.61 14.32
C GLY A 19 4.04 14.75 13.84
N LYS A 20 4.89 15.49 14.57
CA LYS A 20 6.31 15.68 14.20
C LYS A 20 7.10 14.39 14.40
N ILE A 21 6.81 13.63 15.47
CA ILE A 21 7.44 12.31 15.72
C ILE A 21 7.02 11.33 14.62
N ILE A 22 5.74 11.34 14.25
CA ILE A 22 5.21 10.53 13.16
C ILE A 22 5.96 10.87 11.85
N ASP A 23 6.04 12.15 11.50
CA ASP A 23 6.60 12.59 10.24
C ASP A 23 8.12 12.32 10.16
N SER A 24 8.86 12.48 11.27
CA SER A 24 10.30 12.18 11.32
C SER A 24 10.57 10.69 11.11
N VAL A 25 9.84 9.82 11.81
CA VAL A 25 9.97 8.36 11.69
C VAL A 25 9.62 7.90 10.28
N PHE A 26 8.52 8.40 9.70
CA PHE A 26 8.16 7.99 8.34
C PHE A 26 9.14 8.48 7.27
N SER A 27 9.79 9.63 7.49
CA SER A 27 10.84 10.15 6.60
C SER A 27 12.14 9.35 6.66
N GLU A 28 12.42 8.73 7.80
CA GLU A 28 13.55 7.81 7.96
C GLU A 28 13.23 6.44 7.36
N VAL A 29 12.05 5.89 7.69
CA VAL A 29 11.61 4.58 7.21
C VAL A 29 11.49 4.55 5.69
N SER A 30 10.97 5.61 5.06
CA SER A 30 10.80 5.67 3.60
C SER A 30 12.12 5.57 2.82
N LYS A 31 13.29 5.83 3.44
CA LYS A 31 14.60 5.66 2.81
C LYS A 31 14.99 4.21 2.62
N ASN A 32 14.57 3.35 3.55
CA ASN A 32 14.93 1.93 3.57
C ASN A 32 13.73 1.02 3.24
N TYR A 33 12.55 1.60 3.00
CA TYR A 33 11.31 0.90 2.78
C TYR A 33 10.66 1.31 1.47
N SER A 34 10.50 0.35 0.57
CA SER A 34 9.81 0.51 -0.70
C SER A 34 8.34 0.07 -0.55
N GLU A 35 7.40 1.04 -0.59
CA GLU A 35 5.97 0.70 -0.64
C GLU A 35 5.66 -0.15 -1.88
N TYR A 36 6.34 0.11 -3.00
CA TYR A 36 6.17 -0.63 -4.25
C TYR A 36 6.41 -2.13 -4.07
N ASP A 37 7.54 -2.52 -3.48
CA ASP A 37 7.89 -3.93 -3.29
C ASP A 37 6.93 -4.64 -2.32
N VAL A 38 6.48 -3.93 -1.29
CA VAL A 38 5.50 -4.49 -0.35
C VAL A 38 4.15 -4.69 -1.02
N ILE A 39 3.68 -3.72 -1.80
CA ILE A 39 2.42 -3.83 -2.55
C ILE A 39 2.53 -4.97 -3.57
N LEU A 40 3.61 -5.04 -4.35
CA LEU A 40 3.84 -6.07 -5.36
C LEU A 40 3.82 -7.47 -4.74
N ASN A 41 4.55 -7.69 -3.64
CA ASN A 41 4.57 -8.96 -2.93
C ASN A 41 3.21 -9.32 -2.32
N LEU A 42 2.49 -8.33 -1.77
CA LEU A 42 1.15 -8.52 -1.22
C LEU A 42 0.15 -8.91 -2.32
N VAL A 43 0.22 -8.26 -3.48
CA VAL A 43 -0.68 -8.51 -4.60
C VAL A 43 -0.38 -9.87 -5.22
N ARG A 44 0.90 -10.19 -5.48
CA ARG A 44 1.31 -11.50 -5.99
C ARG A 44 0.93 -12.66 -5.06
N SER A 45 1.07 -12.50 -3.75
CA SER A 45 0.70 -13.55 -2.78
C SER A 45 -0.82 -13.72 -2.66
N LYS A 46 -1.59 -12.63 -2.64
CA LYS A 46 -3.02 -12.66 -2.35
C LYS A 46 -3.90 -12.86 -3.59
N PHE A 47 -3.48 -12.32 -4.72
CA PHE A 47 -4.24 -12.27 -5.97
C PHE A 47 -3.58 -13.09 -7.07
N LYS A 48 -2.69 -14.03 -6.74
CA LYS A 48 -2.00 -14.91 -7.69
C LYS A 48 -2.93 -15.45 -8.79
N LYS A 49 -4.11 -15.97 -8.40
CA LYS A 49 -5.10 -16.55 -9.33
C LYS A 49 -5.68 -15.52 -10.31
N ILE A 50 -5.93 -14.31 -9.82
CA ILE A 50 -6.44 -13.18 -10.60
C ILE A 50 -5.36 -12.73 -11.59
N ILE A 51 -4.12 -12.61 -11.14
CA ILE A 51 -2.98 -12.17 -11.96
C ILE A 51 -2.63 -13.20 -13.06
N SER A 52 -2.79 -14.50 -12.76
CA SER A 52 -2.51 -15.56 -13.73
C SER A 52 -3.61 -15.72 -14.80
N ALA A 53 -4.83 -15.28 -14.52
CA ALA A 53 -5.84 -15.05 -15.55
C ALA A 53 -5.58 -13.66 -16.15
N LYS A 54 -5.96 -13.40 -17.41
CA LYS A 54 -5.96 -12.03 -17.92
C LYS A 54 -6.91 -11.21 -17.04
N PHE A 55 -6.36 -10.34 -16.18
CA PHE A 55 -7.15 -9.55 -15.22
C PHE A 55 -7.92 -8.47 -15.96
N ASP A 56 -9.24 -8.49 -15.80
CA ASP A 56 -10.13 -7.50 -16.40
C ASP A 56 -10.09 -6.16 -15.64
N CYS A 57 -10.73 -5.12 -16.19
CA CYS A 57 -10.80 -3.81 -15.54
C CYS A 57 -11.46 -3.87 -14.15
N LYS A 58 -12.38 -4.81 -13.90
CA LYS A 58 -13.06 -4.95 -12.59
C LYS A 58 -12.12 -5.56 -11.56
N GLU A 59 -11.29 -6.51 -11.95
CA GLU A 59 -10.29 -7.12 -11.10
C GLU A 59 -9.19 -6.13 -10.73
N LYS A 60 -8.74 -5.29 -11.67
CA LYS A 60 -7.84 -4.17 -11.36
C LYS A 60 -8.42 -3.24 -10.30
N GLN A 61 -9.64 -2.72 -10.51
CA GLN A 61 -10.32 -1.85 -9.54
C GLN A 61 -10.50 -2.51 -8.17
N ARG A 62 -10.76 -3.82 -8.15
CA ARG A 62 -10.88 -4.59 -6.91
C ARG A 62 -9.56 -4.62 -6.13
N ILE A 63 -8.43 -4.81 -6.81
CA ILE A 63 -7.10 -4.81 -6.19
C ILE A 63 -6.73 -3.40 -5.72
N GLU A 64 -6.93 -2.38 -6.56
CA GLU A 64 -6.69 -0.97 -6.20
C GLU A 64 -7.49 -0.57 -4.96
N GLY A 65 -8.81 -0.79 -4.97
CA GLY A 65 -9.66 -0.47 -3.82
C GLY A 65 -9.25 -1.22 -2.55
N PHE A 66 -8.75 -2.45 -2.68
CA PHE A 66 -8.21 -3.21 -1.56
C PHE A 66 -6.95 -2.56 -0.95
N LEU A 67 -6.05 -2.05 -1.79
CA LEU A 67 -4.81 -1.39 -1.38
C LEU A 67 -5.08 0.01 -0.80
N LEU A 68 -5.96 0.79 -1.42
CA LEU A 68 -6.33 2.13 -0.94
C LEU A 68 -6.97 2.07 0.46
N ARG A 69 -7.84 1.09 0.74
CA ARG A 69 -8.42 0.91 2.09
C ARG A 69 -7.40 0.51 3.16
N ARG A 70 -6.22 0.01 2.75
CA ARG A 70 -5.06 -0.25 3.61
C ARG A 70 -4.16 0.97 3.78
N GLY A 71 -4.45 2.08 3.09
CA GLY A 71 -3.73 3.34 3.21
C GLY A 71 -2.38 3.37 2.50
N PHE A 72 -2.18 2.54 1.48
CA PHE A 72 -1.06 2.68 0.54
C PHE A 72 -1.23 3.93 -0.32
N SER A 73 -0.12 4.48 -0.81
CA SER A 73 -0.18 5.64 -1.69
C SER A 73 -0.88 5.31 -3.02
N PRO A 74 -1.85 6.12 -3.49
CA PRO A 74 -2.51 5.92 -4.78
C PRO A 74 -1.53 5.82 -5.94
N ASP A 75 -0.52 6.70 -5.97
CA ASP A 75 0.46 6.76 -7.06
C ASP A 75 1.21 5.42 -7.18
N VAL A 76 1.74 4.92 -6.05
CA VAL A 76 2.47 3.64 -6.00
C VAL A 76 1.54 2.46 -6.29
N VAL A 77 0.26 2.54 -5.88
CA VAL A 77 -0.73 1.51 -6.19
C VAL A 77 -0.96 1.43 -7.70
N THR A 78 -1.15 2.56 -8.37
CA THR A 78 -1.31 2.61 -9.83
C THR A 78 -0.08 2.07 -10.54
N ASP A 79 1.12 2.51 -10.14
CA ASP A 79 2.38 2.03 -10.71
C ASP A 79 2.52 0.50 -10.63
N VAL A 80 2.18 -0.09 -9.47
CA VAL A 80 2.24 -1.55 -9.31
C VAL A 80 1.20 -2.24 -10.19
N ILE A 81 -0.03 -1.73 -10.25
CA ILE A 81 -1.12 -2.34 -11.04
C ILE A 81 -0.83 -2.29 -12.54
N ASP A 82 -0.16 -1.24 -13.01
CA ASP A 82 0.26 -1.10 -14.40
C ASP A 82 1.47 -1.99 -14.75
N SER A 83 2.28 -2.34 -13.75
CA SER A 83 3.43 -3.25 -13.90
C SER A 83 3.10 -4.76 -13.86
N LEU A 84 1.87 -5.11 -13.43
CA LEU A 84 1.39 -6.49 -13.31
C LEU A 84 0.85 -7.02 -14.64
#